data_AF-A0A961V914-F1
#
_entry.id   AF-A0A961V914-F1
#
_cell.length_a   1.000
_cell.length_b   1.000
_cell.length_c   1.000
_cell.angle_alpha   90.00
_cell.angle_beta   90.00
_cell.angle_gamma   90.00
#
_symmetry.space_group_name_H-M   'P 1'
#
loop_
_entity.id
_entity.type
_entity.pdbx_description
1 polymer ?
#
loop_
_entity_poly.entity_id
_entity_poly.type
_entity_poly.pdbx_seq_one_letter_code
_entity_poly.pdbx_strand_id
1 'polypeptide(L)' 'ANELGLKTVAVYSEEDKLALHRFKADEAYLIGRGPDMHMGPIEAYLSIDEILRVAKESGADAIHPGYGLLSESP' A
#
# COMPACT_ATOMS: atom_id res chain seq x y z
N ALA A 1 -0.84 8.11 13.25
CA ALA A 1 0.60 7.94 12.96
C ALA A 1 1.33 9.28 12.94
N ASN A 2 0.96 10.22 12.06
CA ASN A 2 1.63 11.52 11.96
C ASN A 2 1.64 12.33 13.28
N GLU A 3 0.50 12.46 13.97
CA GLU A 3 0.43 13.13 15.29
C GLU A 3 1.28 12.46 16.39
N LEU A 4 1.63 11.19 16.20
CA LEU A 4 2.53 10.43 17.08
C LEU A 4 4.01 10.53 16.64
N GLY A 5 4.33 11.36 15.64
CA GLY A 5 5.68 11.52 15.09
C GLY A 5 6.17 10.36 14.24
N LEU A 6 5.29 9.45 13.81
CA LEU A 6 5.63 8.30 12.98
C LEU A 6 5.55 8.66 11.49
N LYS A 7 6.58 8.27 10.73
CA LYS A 7 6.55 8.32 9.26
C LYS A 7 5.51 7.35 8.70
N THR A 8 4.97 7.68 7.54
CA THR A 8 3.85 6.98 6.91
C THR A 8 4.15 6.63 5.46
N VAL A 9 3.75 5.41 5.08
CA VAL A 9 3.88 4.88 3.73
C VAL A 9 2.49 4.56 3.20
N ALA A 10 2.18 5.02 1.98
CA ALA A 10 0.96 4.63 1.27
C ALA A 10 1.26 3.64 0.13
N VAL A 11 0.29 2.77 -0.14
CA VAL A 11 0.23 1.97 -1.37
C VAL A 11 -0.93 2.44 -2.24
N TYR A 12 -0.78 2.34 -3.56
CA TYR A 12 -1.83 2.70 -4.51
C TYR A 12 -1.76 1.86 -5.78
N SER A 13 -2.91 1.52 -6.37
CA SER A 13 -2.97 0.93 -7.72
C SER A 13 -2.83 2.00 -8.80
N GLU A 14 -2.58 1.62 -10.06
CA GLU A 14 -2.45 2.59 -11.16
C GLU A 14 -3.71 3.47 -11.33
N GLU A 15 -4.88 2.88 -11.11
CA GLU A 15 -6.18 3.55 -11.16
C GLU A 15 -6.34 4.60 -10.05
N ASP A 16 -5.70 4.36 -8.91
CA ASP A 16 -5.69 5.25 -7.73
C ASP A 16 -4.49 6.22 -7.71
N LYS A 17 -3.75 6.38 -8.81
CA LYS A 17 -2.58 7.29 -8.84
C LYS A 17 -2.92 8.75 -8.53
N LEU A 18 -4.18 9.16 -8.68
CA LEU A 18 -4.66 10.51 -8.34
C LEU A 18 -5.47 10.54 -7.03
N ALA A 19 -5.59 9.41 -6.34
CA ALA A 19 -6.36 9.32 -5.11
C ALA A 19 -5.70 10.12 -3.96
N LEU A 20 -6.53 10.72 -3.11
CA LEU A 20 -6.07 11.63 -2.07
C LEU A 20 -5.16 10.95 -1.03
N HIS A 21 -5.42 9.68 -0.68
CA HIS A 21 -4.66 8.98 0.37
C HIS A 21 -3.18 8.86 0.03
N ARG A 22 -2.85 8.68 -1.26
CA ARG A 22 -1.48 8.63 -1.77
C ARG A 22 -0.67 9.86 -1.37
N PHE A 23 -1.26 11.05 -1.44
CA PHE A 23 -0.59 12.33 -1.17
C PHE A 23 -0.60 12.73 0.31
N LYS A 24 -1.22 11.93 1.17
CA LYS A 24 -1.30 12.19 2.62
C LYS A 24 -0.25 11.44 3.43
N ALA A 25 0.44 10.48 2.82
CA ALA A 25 1.58 9.80 3.41
C ALA A 25 2.90 10.54 3.09
N ASP A 26 3.94 10.25 3.87
CA ASP A 26 5.27 10.83 3.67
C ASP A 26 5.95 10.27 2.41
N GLU A 27 5.65 9.02 2.05
CA GLU A 27 6.05 8.37 0.80
C GLU A 27 4.96 7.41 0.28
N ALA A 28 4.99 7.08 -1.01
CA ALA A 28 3.98 6.22 -1.61
C ALA A 28 4.53 5.35 -2.76
N TYR A 29 4.06 4.10 -2.83
CA TYR A 29 4.55 3.09 -3.78
C TYR A 29 3.40 2.51 -4.61
N LEU A 30 3.64 2.35 -5.92
CA LEU A 30 2.73 1.68 -6.84
C LEU A 30 2.72 0.18 -6.54
N ILE A 31 1.53 -0.42 -6.53
CA ILE A 31 1.32 -1.86 -6.39
C ILE A 31 0.53 -2.45 -7.57
N GLY A 32 0.75 -3.73 -7.85
CA GLY A 32 0.00 -4.49 -8.87
C GLY A 32 0.35 -4.13 -10.32
N ARG A 33 1.50 -3.50 -10.54
CA ARG A 33 2.06 -3.15 -11.86
C ARG A 33 3.55 -3.46 -11.90
N GLY A 34 3.99 -4.11 -12.97
CA GLY A 34 5.40 -4.39 -13.26
C GLY A 34 5.56 -4.89 -14.69
N PRO A 35 6.80 -5.15 -15.16
CA PRO A 35 7.07 -5.62 -16.53
C PRO A 35 6.26 -6.88 -16.90
N ASP A 36 6.14 -7.82 -15.95
CA ASP A 36 5.43 -9.10 -16.14
C ASP A 36 4.20 -9.22 -15.20
N MET A 37 3.73 -8.12 -14.61
CA MET A 37 2.65 -8.13 -13.62
C MET A 37 1.61 -7.03 -13.91
N HIS A 38 0.36 -7.44 -14.05
CA HIS A 38 -0.76 -6.52 -14.26
C HIS A 38 -2.01 -7.02 -13.50
N MET A 39 -2.22 -6.50 -12.30
CA MET A 39 -3.35 -6.86 -11.44
C MET A 39 -4.55 -5.92 -11.65
N GLY A 40 -5.76 -6.38 -11.36
CA GLY A 40 -6.92 -5.50 -11.25
C GLY A 40 -6.74 -4.46 -10.12
N PRO A 41 -7.48 -3.33 -10.13
CA PRO A 41 -7.32 -2.27 -9.13
C PRO A 41 -7.52 -2.79 -7.70
N ILE A 42 -8.57 -3.58 -7.46
CA ILE A 42 -8.85 -4.18 -6.15
C ILE A 42 -7.86 -5.32 -5.85
N GLU A 43 -7.52 -6.12 -6.86
CA GLU A 43 -6.61 -7.25 -6.74
C GLU A 43 -5.22 -6.80 -6.25
N ALA A 44 -4.75 -5.64 -6.70
CA ALA A 44 -3.50 -5.04 -6.23
C ALA A 44 -3.50 -4.87 -4.69
N TYR A 45 -4.58 -4.33 -4.12
CA TYR A 45 -4.70 -4.14 -2.66
C TYR A 45 -4.93 -5.45 -1.88
N LEU A 46 -5.37 -6.52 -2.55
CA LEU A 46 -5.52 -7.86 -1.97
C LEU A 46 -4.24 -8.71 -2.08
N SER A 47 -3.21 -8.20 -2.75
CA SER A 47 -1.93 -8.89 -2.89
C SER A 47 -1.08 -8.73 -1.63
N ILE A 48 -1.02 -9.81 -0.82
CA ILE A 48 -0.14 -9.88 0.35
C ILE A 48 1.32 -9.65 -0.07
N ASP A 49 1.76 -10.26 -1.17
CA ASP A 49 3.13 -10.16 -1.65
C ASP A 49 3.51 -8.72 -2.02
N GLU A 50 2.63 -7.97 -2.68
CA GLU A 50 2.89 -6.56 -3.02
C GLU A 50 2.93 -5.67 -1.78
N ILE A 51 2.03 -5.88 -0.80
CA ILE A 51 2.06 -5.14 0.45
C ILE A 51 3.36 -5.43 1.22
N LEU A 52 3.77 -6.69 1.31
CA LEU A 52 5.01 -7.08 1.97
C LEU A 52 6.25 -6.59 1.23
N ARG A 53 6.22 -6.54 -0.11
CA ARG A 53 7.28 -5.95 -0.93
C ARG A 53 7.47 -4.49 -0.57
N VAL A 54 6.40 -3.69 -0.58
CA VAL A 54 6.46 -2.26 -0.24
C VAL A 54 6.91 -2.06 1.21
N ALA A 55 6.40 -2.83 2.17
CA ALA A 55 6.83 -2.72 3.56
C ALA A 55 8.34 -2.96 3.72
N LYS A 56 8.90 -3.95 3.02
CA LYS A 56 10.35 -4.22 3.02
C LYS A 56 11.15 -3.13 2.32
N GLU A 57 10.71 -2.66 1.16
CA GLU A 57 11.40 -1.63 0.37
C GLU A 57 11.43 -0.27 1.09
N SER A 58 10.32 0.11 1.72
CA SER A 58 10.21 1.35 2.51
C SER A 58 10.85 1.25 3.90
N GLY A 59 11.09 0.03 4.40
CA GLY A 59 11.59 -0.19 5.75
C GLY A 59 10.53 0.04 6.84
N ALA A 60 9.25 -0.20 6.53
CA ALA A 60 8.17 -0.06 7.49
C ALA A 60 8.18 -1.21 8.51
N ASP A 61 8.15 -0.87 9.80
CA ASP A 61 8.14 -1.84 10.90
C ASP A 61 6.73 -2.35 11.27
N ALA A 62 5.68 -1.67 10.81
CA ALA A 62 4.29 -1.97 11.13
C ALA A 62 3.36 -1.70 9.94
N ILE A 63 2.32 -2.52 9.80
CA ILE A 63 1.26 -2.38 8.79
C ILE A 63 -0.07 -2.19 9.51
N HIS A 64 -0.80 -1.14 9.16
CA HIS A 64 -2.18 -0.94 9.60
C HIS A 64 -3.12 -1.35 8.46
N PRO A 65 -3.86 -2.48 8.56
CA PRO A 65 -4.63 -3.00 7.44
C PRO A 65 -5.95 -2.25 7.20
N GLY A 66 -6.32 -1.32 8.07
CA GLY A 66 -7.57 -0.58 7.94
C GLY A 66 -8.77 -1.48 8.23
N TYR A 67 -9.74 -1.48 7.32
CA TYR A 67 -10.93 -2.33 7.34
C TYR A 67 -11.20 -2.87 5.93
N GLY A 68 -11.88 -4.01 5.82
CA GLY A 68 -12.00 -4.72 4.55
C GLY A 68 -10.63 -5.17 4.02
N LEU A 69 -10.54 -5.47 2.73
CA LEU A 69 -9.31 -5.94 2.10
C LEU A 69 -8.67 -7.11 2.89
N LEU A 70 -7.46 -6.92 3.41
CA LEU A 70 -6.68 -7.92 4.14
C LEU A 70 -6.82 -7.83 5.67
N SER A 71 -7.67 -6.94 6.20
CA SER A 71 -7.80 -6.72 7.66
C SER A 71 -8.26 -7.94 8.46
N GLU A 72 -8.89 -8.92 7.81
CA GLU A 72 -9.38 -10.16 8.44
C GLU A 72 -8.74 -11.42 7.81
N SER A 73 -7.66 -11.26 7.04
CA SER A 73 -6.90 -12.38 6.50
C SER A 73 -5.98 -12.96 7.60
N PRO A 74 -6.15 -14.24 7.99
CA PRO A 74 -5.31 -14.87 9.01
C PRO A 74 -3.89 -15.19 8.53
#